data_AF-A0A1I2CMX1-F1
#
_entry.id   AF-A0A1I2CMX1-F1
#
_cell.length_a   1.000
_cell.length_b   1.000
_cell.length_c   1.000
_cell.angle_alpha   90.00
_cell.angle_beta   90.00
_cell.angle_gamma   90.00
#
_symmetry.space_group_name_H-M   'P 1'
#
loop_
_entity.id
_entity.type
_entity.pdbx_description
1 polymer ?
#
loop_
_entity_poly.entity_id
_entity_poly.type
_entity_poly.pdbx_seq_one_letter_code
_entity_poly.pdbx_strand_id
1 'polypeptide(L)'
;MRVRRTMLALVAGVGVVLGSAVAFASTGNAAVACSSTIWAEGVSYTAGQQVTYQATLYQALVTHTAWAGTGWNPAATPTLWKSLGGCDGGVNPSPSPSRSTGPSPSPSVSVSPSPSTSPSNPTGCGVKGRPAGKVLQGYWENWDGASNGVHPGLGWIPINDSRITQHGYNVLMAAFPVIRSDGTVLWENGMDAGVKVPTAAEICAAKAQGATILMSIGGAAAGIDLSSSAVADRFVATIVPILKQYNFDGIDIDIETGLSGSGSITTLSTSQANLIRIIDGVLAAMPSNFGLTMAPETAYVTGGSVTYGSIWGSYLPIIKKYLDNGRLWWLNMQYYNGSMYGCSGDSYGAGTVQGFTVQTQCLNSGLTIQGTTIKIPYDKQVPGLPAQSGAGGGYMTPSLVTQAWNSVPGIKGLMTWSINWDGSKSWTFGDNVKAIQGR
;
A
#
# COMPACT_ATOMS: atom_id res chain seq x y z
N MET A 1 75.67 40.55 -25.12
CA MET A 1 74.67 41.01 -26.11
C MET A 1 73.64 41.85 -25.37
N ARG A 2 73.87 43.16 -25.26
CA ARG A 2 73.07 44.26 -25.85
C ARG A 2 71.56 44.19 -25.50
N VAL A 3 71.07 44.91 -24.46
CA VAL A 3 70.74 46.37 -24.37
C VAL A 3 69.39 46.65 -25.04
N ARG A 4 68.40 47.41 -24.54
CA ARG A 4 68.10 48.12 -23.27
C ARG A 4 66.61 48.57 -23.34
N ARG A 5 65.97 48.67 -22.16
CA ARG A 5 65.12 49.77 -21.63
C ARG A 5 63.91 50.40 -22.37
N THR A 6 62.86 50.57 -21.54
CA THR A 6 62.06 51.79 -21.21
C THR A 6 60.85 52.28 -22.03
N MET A 7 59.76 52.50 -21.27
CA MET A 7 58.92 53.71 -21.10
C MET A 7 57.55 53.88 -21.80
N LEU A 8 56.58 54.22 -20.93
CA LEU A 8 55.46 55.19 -20.99
C LEU A 8 54.33 55.13 -22.05
N ALA A 9 53.11 54.98 -21.51
CA ALA A 9 51.96 55.92 -21.51
C ALA A 9 51.20 56.35 -22.80
N LEU A 10 49.88 56.18 -22.69
CA LEU A 10 48.73 57.04 -23.07
C LEU A 10 48.29 57.26 -24.55
N VAL A 11 47.01 56.92 -24.76
CA VAL A 11 45.90 57.70 -25.39
C VAL A 11 45.50 57.51 -26.88
N ALA A 12 44.18 57.30 -27.00
CA ALA A 12 43.20 57.69 -28.05
C ALA A 12 42.98 56.84 -29.30
N GLY A 13 41.68 56.69 -29.62
CA GLY A 13 41.14 56.36 -30.94
C GLY A 13 40.14 55.20 -30.93
N VAL A 14 38.96 55.34 -30.33
CA VAL A 14 37.67 55.55 -31.02
C VAL A 14 37.51 54.71 -32.30
N GLY A 15 36.69 53.67 -32.20
CA GLY A 15 36.10 52.93 -33.30
C GLY A 15 34.72 52.41 -32.88
N VAL A 16 33.73 53.32 -32.86
CA VAL A 16 32.32 52.96 -32.75
C VAL A 16 31.91 52.29 -34.06
N VAL A 17 31.63 50.99 -34.02
CA VAL A 17 30.89 50.30 -35.08
C VAL A 17 29.50 50.00 -34.54
N LEU A 18 28.53 50.71 -35.14
CA LEU A 18 27.10 50.46 -35.05
C LEU A 18 26.81 49.04 -35.53
N GLY A 19 26.52 48.13 -34.59
CA GLY A 19 25.94 46.83 -34.86
C GLY A 19 24.49 46.82 -34.37
N SER A 20 23.55 46.79 -35.30
CA SER A 20 22.11 46.83 -35.10
C SER A 20 21.63 45.83 -34.03
N ALA A 21 20.93 46.35 -33.03
CA ALA A 21 20.23 45.56 -32.03
C ALA A 21 19.08 44.77 -32.70
N VAL A 22 19.24 43.45 -32.79
CA VAL A 22 18.10 42.54 -32.95
C VAL A 22 17.61 42.23 -31.53
N ALA A 23 16.55 42.92 -31.13
CA ALA A 23 15.86 42.67 -29.87
C ALA A 23 15.14 41.32 -29.93
N PHE A 24 15.80 40.26 -29.48
CA PHE A 24 15.09 39.09 -28.99
C PHE A 24 14.64 39.41 -27.56
N ALA A 25 13.39 39.85 -27.44
CA ALA A 25 12.69 39.84 -26.17
C ALA A 25 12.56 38.38 -25.73
N SER A 26 13.55 37.89 -24.98
CA SER A 26 13.35 36.72 -24.14
C SER A 26 12.38 37.16 -23.06
N THR A 27 11.11 36.81 -23.22
CA THR A 27 10.13 36.92 -22.16
C THR A 27 10.64 36.03 -21.03
N GLY A 28 11.18 36.68 -20.00
CA GLY A 28 11.46 36.06 -18.72
C GLY A 28 10.14 35.57 -18.15
N ASN A 29 9.81 34.32 -18.45
CA ASN A 29 8.78 33.59 -17.74
C ASN A 29 9.39 33.15 -16.43
N ALA A 30 8.83 33.64 -15.32
CA ALA A 30 9.26 33.30 -13.97
C ALA A 30 9.33 31.77 -13.81
N ALA A 31 10.54 31.27 -13.56
CA ALA A 31 10.77 29.91 -13.09
C ALA A 31 10.12 29.77 -11.71
N VAL A 32 9.27 28.77 -11.50
CA VAL A 32 8.87 28.41 -10.14
C VAL A 32 10.08 27.75 -9.49
N ALA A 33 10.75 28.49 -8.63
CA ALA A 33 11.81 27.95 -7.80
C ALA A 33 11.24 26.87 -6.87
N CYS A 34 11.93 25.74 -6.75
CA CYS A 34 11.74 24.84 -5.61
C CYS A 34 12.23 25.54 -4.34
N SER A 35 11.40 26.43 -3.80
CA SER A 35 11.71 27.28 -2.62
C SER A 35 11.23 26.67 -1.30
N SER A 36 10.85 25.39 -1.30
CA SER A 36 10.49 24.68 -0.07
C SER A 36 11.73 24.27 0.72
N THR A 37 11.60 24.25 2.05
CA THR A 37 12.66 23.81 2.97
C THR A 37 13.17 22.41 2.61
N ILE A 38 14.48 22.19 2.64
CA ILE A 38 15.08 20.85 2.48
C ILE A 38 14.68 20.01 3.70
N TRP A 39 14.24 18.77 3.47
CA TRP A 39 13.93 17.86 4.55
C TRP A 39 15.16 17.57 5.43
N ALA A 40 14.96 17.53 6.75
CA ALA A 40 15.96 17.16 7.73
C ALA A 40 15.31 16.45 8.92
N GLU A 41 16.06 15.54 9.55
CA GLU A 41 15.66 14.98 10.83
C GLU A 41 15.73 16.04 11.95
N GLY A 42 14.95 15.83 13.01
CA GLY A 42 14.78 16.75 14.14
C GLY A 42 13.81 17.91 13.90
N VAL A 43 13.19 17.98 12.72
CA VAL A 43 12.28 19.06 12.33
C VAL A 43 10.81 18.63 12.46
N SER A 44 9.97 19.53 12.96
CA SER A 44 8.51 19.38 12.94
C SER A 44 7.92 19.96 11.66
N TYR A 45 7.10 19.15 10.98
CA TYR A 45 6.41 19.49 9.75
C TYR A 45 4.91 19.55 9.99
N THR A 46 4.23 20.55 9.45
CA THR A 46 2.76 20.64 9.50
C THR A 46 2.13 19.93 8.29
N ALA A 47 0.94 19.35 8.46
CA ALA A 47 0.20 18.76 7.35
C ALA A 47 0.02 19.81 6.22
N GLY A 48 0.33 19.41 4.98
CA GLY A 48 0.35 20.29 3.81
C GLY A 48 1.68 20.99 3.56
N GLN A 49 2.63 20.99 4.51
CA GLN A 49 3.95 21.59 4.31
C GLN A 49 4.73 20.83 3.24
N GLN A 50 5.33 21.57 2.30
CA GLN A 50 6.16 20.99 1.25
C GLN A 50 7.64 21.05 1.63
N VAL A 51 8.39 20.02 1.23
CA VAL A 51 9.84 19.90 1.42
C VAL A 51 10.51 19.29 0.19
N THR A 52 11.80 19.54 0.02
CA THR A 52 12.61 18.83 -0.98
C THR A 52 13.45 17.73 -0.33
N TYR A 53 13.51 16.57 -0.97
CA TYR A 53 14.39 15.46 -0.61
C TYR A 53 14.84 14.73 -1.87
N GLN A 54 16.16 14.55 -2.06
CA GLN A 54 16.74 13.89 -3.23
C GLN A 54 16.20 14.40 -4.58
N ALA A 55 16.16 15.74 -4.76
CA ALA A 55 15.65 16.39 -5.97
C ALA A 55 14.20 16.05 -6.33
N THR A 56 13.38 15.65 -5.35
CA THR A 56 11.94 15.45 -5.50
C THR A 56 11.21 16.30 -4.47
N LEU A 57 10.07 16.88 -4.87
CA LEU A 57 9.20 17.65 -4.00
C LEU A 57 8.22 16.71 -3.29
N TYR A 58 8.04 16.90 -1.99
CA TYR A 58 7.11 16.12 -1.18
C TYR A 58 6.21 17.03 -0.36
N GLN A 59 5.01 16.57 -0.04
CA GLN A 59 4.06 17.23 0.85
C GLN A 59 3.82 16.36 2.08
N ALA A 60 3.94 16.93 3.28
CA ALA A 60 3.58 16.26 4.51
C ALA A 60 2.07 15.96 4.52
N LEU A 61 1.69 14.70 4.75
CA LEU A 61 0.30 14.25 4.84
C LEU A 61 -0.30 14.51 6.22
N VAL A 62 0.53 14.46 7.26
CA VAL A 62 0.14 14.67 8.66
C VAL A 62 1.16 15.55 9.38
N THR A 63 0.71 16.30 10.37
CA THR A 63 1.60 17.06 11.26
C THR A 63 2.41 16.09 12.12
N HIS A 64 3.73 16.14 12.03
CA HIS A 64 4.63 15.21 12.75
C HIS A 64 6.01 15.83 12.98
N THR A 65 6.82 15.19 13.83
CA THR A 65 8.25 15.50 13.99
C THR A 65 9.07 14.35 13.43
N ALA A 66 9.97 14.63 12.48
CA ALA A 66 10.87 13.63 11.91
C ALA A 66 12.05 13.37 12.89
N TRP A 67 11.81 12.70 14.02
CA TRP A 67 12.83 12.52 15.07
C TRP A 67 14.13 11.91 14.55
N ALA A 68 15.28 12.36 15.07
CA ALA A 68 16.59 11.87 14.65
C ALA A 68 16.73 10.35 14.81
N GLY A 69 17.24 9.69 13.78
CA GLY A 69 17.44 8.23 13.74
C GLY A 69 16.19 7.40 13.46
N THR A 70 15.04 8.01 13.21
CA THR A 70 13.81 7.27 12.84
C THR A 70 13.79 6.84 11.38
N GLY A 71 14.58 7.48 10.52
CA GLY A 71 14.58 7.20 9.09
C GLY A 71 13.32 7.67 8.37
N TRP A 72 12.50 8.56 8.99
CA TRP A 72 11.24 9.08 8.45
C TRP A 72 11.41 10.09 7.29
N ASN A 73 12.29 9.77 6.35
CA ASN A 73 12.54 10.59 5.19
C ASN A 73 11.39 10.50 4.17
N PRO A 74 11.21 11.53 3.32
CA PRO A 74 10.08 11.58 2.40
C PRO A 74 9.99 10.44 1.38
N ALA A 75 11.12 9.84 1.00
CA ALA A 75 11.12 8.71 0.07
C ALA A 75 10.75 7.38 0.75
N ALA A 76 11.08 7.22 2.03
CA ALA A 76 10.90 5.96 2.76
C ALA A 76 9.58 5.88 3.56
N THR A 77 8.84 6.98 3.69
CA THR A 77 7.69 7.07 4.62
C THR A 77 6.44 7.63 3.93
N PRO A 78 5.82 6.86 3.02
CA PRO A 78 4.67 7.32 2.23
C PRO A 78 3.43 7.63 3.08
N THR A 79 3.37 7.16 4.33
CA THR A 79 2.33 7.50 5.31
C THR A 79 2.48 8.93 5.85
N LEU A 80 3.69 9.49 5.87
CA LEU A 80 3.97 10.86 6.31
C LEU A 80 4.11 11.83 5.14
N TRP A 81 4.49 11.33 3.95
CA TRP A 81 4.88 12.16 2.82
C TRP A 81 4.24 11.69 1.51
N LYS A 82 3.67 12.63 0.76
CA LYS A 82 3.21 12.43 -0.62
C LYS A 82 4.22 13.02 -1.59
N SER A 83 4.72 12.22 -2.53
CA SER A 83 5.55 12.74 -3.63
C SER A 83 4.72 13.61 -4.58
N LEU A 84 5.26 14.77 -4.94
CA LEU A 84 4.69 15.72 -5.89
C LEU A 84 5.45 15.76 -7.22
N GLY A 85 6.52 14.99 -7.37
CA GLY A 85 7.31 14.88 -8.60
C GLY A 85 8.73 15.46 -8.50
N GLY A 86 9.53 15.18 -9.53
CA GLY A 86 10.93 15.61 -9.64
C GLY A 86 11.06 17.13 -9.76
N CYS A 87 12.19 17.65 -9.25
CA CYS A 87 12.58 19.04 -9.38
C CYS A 87 13.37 19.23 -10.68
N ASP A 88 12.67 19.28 -11.82
CA ASP A 88 13.24 19.54 -13.14
C ASP A 88 12.30 20.42 -13.98
N GLY A 89 12.83 21.54 -14.48
CA GLY A 89 12.04 22.58 -15.15
C GLY A 89 11.67 22.23 -16.60
N GLY A 90 10.36 22.15 -16.87
CA GLY A 90 9.69 22.29 -18.19
C GLY A 90 9.52 20.98 -18.98
N VAL A 91 8.43 20.68 -19.70
CA VAL A 91 7.19 21.37 -20.13
C VAL A 91 6.18 20.31 -20.60
N ASN A 92 4.87 20.54 -20.42
CA ASN A 92 3.81 20.21 -21.39
C ASN A 92 2.66 21.22 -21.19
N PRO A 93 2.12 21.87 -22.25
CA PRO A 93 1.06 21.25 -23.04
C PRO A 93 1.14 21.57 -24.55
N SER A 94 0.56 20.74 -25.41
CA SER A 94 0.33 21.08 -26.83
C SER A 94 -1.05 20.60 -27.32
N PRO A 95 -1.68 21.30 -28.29
CA PRO A 95 -3.12 21.47 -28.40
C PRO A 95 -3.80 20.61 -29.49
N SER A 96 -5.13 20.56 -29.38
CA SER A 96 -6.07 20.05 -30.38
C SER A 96 -6.20 20.97 -31.61
N PRO A 97 -6.43 20.46 -32.83
CA PRO A 97 -6.92 21.25 -33.96
C PRO A 97 -8.43 21.07 -34.18
N SER A 98 -9.13 22.21 -34.30
CA SER A 98 -10.52 22.34 -34.72
C SER A 98 -10.68 22.34 -36.25
N ARG A 99 -11.72 21.68 -36.76
CA ARG A 99 -12.41 22.04 -38.01
C ARG A 99 -13.93 21.94 -37.82
N SER A 100 -14.63 23.00 -38.22
CA SER A 100 -16.08 23.16 -38.39
C SER A 100 -16.39 23.05 -39.92
N THR A 101 -17.56 22.73 -40.50
CA THR A 101 -19.00 22.85 -40.18
C THR A 101 -19.79 21.83 -41.03
N GLY A 102 -21.03 21.46 -40.64
CA GLY A 102 -22.07 20.96 -41.56
C GLY A 102 -23.17 20.09 -40.91
N PRO A 103 -24.47 20.21 -41.28
CA PRO A 103 -25.59 20.09 -40.33
C PRO A 103 -26.34 18.73 -40.28
N SER A 104 -27.11 18.61 -39.19
CA SER A 104 -28.20 17.65 -38.82
C SER A 104 -29.21 17.32 -39.94
N PRO A 105 -29.96 16.18 -39.92
CA PRO A 105 -30.95 15.86 -38.87
C PRO A 105 -31.05 14.39 -38.40
N SER A 106 -31.76 14.23 -37.28
CA SER A 106 -32.23 12.99 -36.61
C SER A 106 -33.30 12.23 -37.43
N PRO A 107 -33.62 10.96 -37.08
CA PRO A 107 -34.76 10.73 -36.18
C PRO A 107 -34.60 9.60 -35.13
N SER A 108 -35.41 9.73 -34.07
CA SER A 108 -35.69 8.78 -32.98
C SER A 108 -36.15 7.39 -33.41
N VAL A 109 -35.82 6.38 -32.60
CA VAL A 109 -36.72 5.23 -32.35
C VAL A 109 -36.65 4.84 -30.86
N SER A 110 -37.80 4.93 -30.20
CA SER A 110 -38.10 4.34 -28.88
C SER A 110 -38.48 2.88 -29.03
N VAL A 111 -38.01 1.99 -28.12
CA VAL A 111 -38.74 0.75 -27.79
C VAL A 111 -38.67 0.47 -26.28
N SER A 112 -39.85 0.12 -25.77
CA SER A 112 -40.32 -0.09 -24.39
C SER A 112 -39.73 -1.33 -23.68
N PRO A 113 -39.80 -1.46 -22.33
CA PRO A 113 -39.26 -2.60 -21.58
C PRO A 113 -40.26 -3.77 -21.51
N SER A 114 -39.74 -5.00 -21.40
CA SER A 114 -40.54 -6.17 -21.02
C SER A 114 -39.77 -7.04 -20.00
N PRO A 115 -40.45 -7.66 -19.01
CA PRO A 115 -39.83 -8.25 -17.82
C PRO A 115 -39.55 -9.76 -17.95
N SER A 116 -38.90 -10.31 -16.92
CA SER A 116 -38.69 -11.76 -16.66
C SER A 116 -37.46 -12.34 -17.37
N THR A 117 -36.54 -13.09 -16.78
CA THR A 117 -36.53 -13.95 -15.57
C THR A 117 -35.12 -13.94 -14.96
N SER A 118 -35.02 -13.96 -13.63
CA SER A 118 -33.77 -14.25 -12.90
C SER A 118 -33.30 -15.68 -13.20
N PRO A 119 -32.07 -15.90 -13.70
CA PRO A 119 -31.40 -17.18 -13.57
C PRO A 119 -30.56 -17.14 -12.28
N SER A 120 -31.04 -17.85 -11.26
CA SER A 120 -30.17 -18.38 -10.20
C SER A 120 -29.17 -19.33 -10.85
N ASN A 121 -27.98 -18.82 -11.17
CA ASN A 121 -26.84 -19.64 -11.61
C ASN A 121 -26.01 -20.05 -10.39
N PRO A 122 -25.98 -21.33 -9.99
CA PRO A 122 -24.99 -21.84 -9.06
C PRO A 122 -23.72 -22.22 -9.86
N THR A 123 -23.04 -21.24 -10.44
CA THR A 123 -21.74 -21.45 -11.14
C THR A 123 -20.60 -20.80 -10.33
N GLY A 124 -20.55 -21.12 -9.04
CA GLY A 124 -19.49 -20.68 -8.14
C GLY A 124 -18.82 -21.86 -7.44
N CYS A 125 -17.53 -21.74 -7.13
CA CYS A 125 -16.75 -22.73 -6.36
C CYS A 125 -16.99 -22.65 -4.84
N GLY A 126 -18.04 -21.95 -4.40
CA GLY A 126 -18.35 -21.71 -2.98
C GLY A 126 -17.32 -20.83 -2.28
N VAL A 127 -17.54 -20.51 -1.00
CA VAL A 127 -16.58 -19.78 -0.13
C VAL A 127 -15.84 -20.79 0.75
N LYS A 128 -14.50 -20.78 0.73
CA LYS A 128 -13.66 -21.58 1.63
C LYS A 128 -13.57 -20.90 3.00
N GLY A 129 -13.52 -21.71 4.06
CA GLY A 129 -13.27 -21.22 5.42
C GLY A 129 -11.78 -21.03 5.74
N ARG A 130 -11.48 -20.62 6.97
CA ARG A 130 -10.12 -20.43 7.51
C ARG A 130 -9.28 -21.70 7.25
N PRO A 131 -8.11 -21.61 6.58
CA PRO A 131 -7.21 -22.73 6.41
C PRO A 131 -6.81 -23.37 7.76
N ALA A 132 -6.88 -24.70 7.87
CA ALA A 132 -6.55 -25.41 9.11
C ALA A 132 -5.03 -25.41 9.40
N GLY A 133 -4.19 -25.68 8.39
CA GLY A 133 -2.74 -25.79 8.53
C GLY A 133 -1.97 -24.46 8.53
N LYS A 134 -0.65 -24.53 8.36
CA LYS A 134 0.20 -23.33 8.20
C LYS A 134 -0.13 -22.60 6.91
N VAL A 135 0.04 -21.29 6.93
CA VAL A 135 -0.18 -20.43 5.77
C VAL A 135 1.13 -19.80 5.30
N LEU A 136 1.30 -19.77 3.99
CA LEU A 136 2.15 -18.80 3.32
C LEU A 136 1.21 -17.91 2.52
N GLN A 137 1.02 -16.70 3.03
CA GLN A 137 0.19 -15.68 2.45
C GLN A 137 1.04 -14.81 1.53
N GLY A 138 0.57 -14.54 0.32
CA GLY A 138 1.27 -13.65 -0.60
C GLY A 138 0.31 -12.68 -1.28
N TYR A 139 0.75 -11.43 -1.44
CA TYR A 139 0.04 -10.48 -2.28
C TYR A 139 0.26 -10.83 -3.76
N TRP A 140 -0.84 -10.97 -4.49
CA TRP A 140 -0.87 -11.17 -5.94
C TRP A 140 -1.20 -9.83 -6.59
N GLU A 141 -0.24 -9.29 -7.34
CA GLU A 141 -0.39 -7.99 -8.01
C GLU A 141 -1.28 -8.12 -9.24
N ASN A 142 -2.41 -7.41 -9.24
CA ASN A 142 -3.32 -7.37 -10.38
C ASN A 142 -2.87 -6.40 -11.48
N TRP A 143 -1.63 -5.89 -11.41
CA TRP A 143 -0.95 -5.10 -12.44
C TRP A 143 0.40 -5.74 -12.80
N ASP A 144 1.00 -5.28 -13.88
CA ASP A 144 2.38 -5.63 -14.23
C ASP A 144 3.36 -4.63 -13.60
N GLY A 145 3.93 -4.98 -12.44
CA GLY A 145 4.95 -4.16 -11.79
C GLY A 145 6.29 -4.12 -12.53
N ALA A 146 6.55 -5.09 -13.42
CA ALA A 146 7.80 -5.16 -14.17
C ALA A 146 7.78 -4.23 -15.40
N SER A 147 6.63 -4.07 -16.06
CA SER A 147 6.50 -3.17 -17.21
C SER A 147 6.79 -1.71 -16.89
N ASN A 148 6.56 -1.30 -15.64
CA ASN A 148 6.78 0.05 -15.15
C ASN A 148 8.14 0.22 -14.44
N GLY A 149 8.99 -0.82 -14.45
CA GLY A 149 10.30 -0.81 -13.79
C GLY A 149 10.25 -0.77 -12.26
N VAL A 150 9.08 -1.02 -11.66
CA VAL A 150 8.89 -1.03 -10.19
C VAL A 150 9.62 -2.22 -9.57
N HIS A 151 9.67 -3.37 -10.26
CA HIS A 151 10.45 -4.54 -9.84
C HIS A 151 10.83 -5.47 -10.99
N PRO A 152 11.89 -6.30 -10.85
CA PRO A 152 12.39 -7.08 -11.98
C PRO A 152 11.45 -8.22 -12.40
N GLY A 153 11.53 -8.63 -13.67
CA GLY A 153 11.46 -10.04 -14.08
C GLY A 153 10.11 -10.73 -14.29
N LEU A 154 9.25 -10.87 -13.27
CA LEU A 154 8.09 -11.78 -13.38
C LEU A 154 6.84 -11.11 -13.98
N GLY A 155 6.61 -9.83 -13.66
CA GLY A 155 5.43 -9.08 -14.09
C GLY A 155 4.11 -9.68 -13.62
N TRP A 156 3.04 -9.49 -14.39
CA TRP A 156 1.72 -10.07 -14.12
C TRP A 156 1.68 -11.56 -14.50
N ILE A 157 1.16 -12.40 -13.60
CA ILE A 157 0.88 -13.82 -13.85
C ILE A 157 -0.58 -14.14 -13.52
N PRO A 158 -1.23 -15.12 -14.19
CA PRO A 158 -2.58 -15.54 -13.82
C PRO A 158 -2.68 -15.98 -12.35
N ILE A 159 -3.80 -15.69 -11.68
CA ILE A 159 -4.00 -16.07 -10.26
C ILE A 159 -4.00 -17.61 -10.05
N ASN A 160 -4.27 -18.37 -11.11
CA ASN A 160 -4.24 -19.84 -11.14
C ASN A 160 -2.95 -20.41 -11.75
N ASP A 161 -1.88 -19.61 -11.82
CA ASP A 161 -0.57 -20.08 -12.24
C ASP A 161 -0.04 -21.12 -11.23
N SER A 162 0.22 -22.33 -11.72
CA SER A 162 0.63 -23.46 -10.89
C SER A 162 1.93 -23.22 -10.12
N ARG A 163 2.80 -22.31 -10.58
CA ARG A 163 4.05 -21.98 -9.88
C ARG A 163 3.78 -21.41 -8.49
N ILE A 164 2.68 -20.65 -8.31
CA ILE A 164 2.29 -20.06 -7.03
C ILE A 164 2.17 -21.15 -5.94
N THR A 165 1.41 -22.21 -6.22
CA THR A 165 1.20 -23.30 -5.26
C THR A 165 2.41 -24.24 -5.17
N GLN A 166 3.13 -24.45 -6.27
CA GLN A 166 4.39 -25.21 -6.29
C GLN A 166 5.42 -24.63 -5.31
N HIS A 167 5.50 -23.29 -5.23
CA HIS A 167 6.40 -22.55 -4.33
C HIS A 167 5.75 -22.22 -2.97
N GLY A 168 4.68 -22.95 -2.60
CA GLY A 168 4.17 -23.03 -1.23
C GLY A 168 3.10 -22.02 -0.86
N TYR A 169 2.78 -21.04 -1.71
CA TYR A 169 1.71 -20.08 -1.45
C TYR A 169 0.35 -20.79 -1.45
N ASN A 170 -0.40 -20.65 -0.36
CA ASN A 170 -1.71 -21.26 -0.20
C ASN A 170 -2.80 -20.26 0.19
N VAL A 171 -2.44 -19.01 0.45
CA VAL A 171 -3.38 -17.90 0.64
C VAL A 171 -2.94 -16.72 -0.23
N LEU A 172 -3.82 -16.25 -1.12
CA LEU A 172 -3.50 -15.20 -2.10
C LEU A 172 -4.33 -13.95 -1.78
N MET A 173 -3.66 -12.82 -1.55
CA MET A 173 -4.30 -11.52 -1.39
C MET A 173 -4.35 -10.84 -2.76
N ALA A 174 -5.53 -10.78 -3.39
CA ALA A 174 -5.68 -10.11 -4.67
C ALA A 174 -5.60 -8.58 -4.46
N ALA A 175 -4.50 -7.99 -4.91
CA ALA A 175 -4.12 -6.61 -4.65
C ALA A 175 -4.24 -5.78 -5.93
N PHE A 176 -4.90 -4.64 -5.98
CA PHE A 176 -5.95 -4.12 -5.09
C PHE A 176 -7.12 -3.67 -5.99
N PRO A 177 -8.36 -3.59 -5.49
CA PRO A 177 -9.40 -2.90 -6.23
C PRO A 177 -9.11 -1.41 -6.30
N VAL A 178 -9.59 -0.74 -7.35
CA VAL A 178 -9.61 0.72 -7.39
C VAL A 178 -10.77 1.22 -6.54
N ILE A 179 -10.52 2.22 -5.70
CA ILE A 179 -11.52 2.83 -4.83
C ILE A 179 -11.64 4.31 -5.20
N ARG A 180 -12.83 4.72 -5.67
CA ARG A 180 -13.13 6.11 -5.97
C ARG A 180 -13.39 6.90 -4.69
N SER A 181 -13.25 8.21 -4.76
CA SER A 181 -13.45 9.11 -3.61
C SER A 181 -14.86 9.06 -3.01
N ASP A 182 -15.88 8.68 -3.78
CA ASP A 182 -17.25 8.49 -3.30
C ASP A 182 -17.46 7.15 -2.58
N GLY A 183 -16.43 6.30 -2.50
CA GLY A 183 -16.48 4.95 -1.95
C GLY A 183 -16.77 3.87 -2.98
N THR A 184 -17.01 4.19 -4.26
CA THR A 184 -17.27 3.18 -5.29
C THR A 184 -16.03 2.31 -5.52
N VAL A 185 -16.18 1.00 -5.37
CA VAL A 185 -15.15 -0.01 -5.63
C VAL A 185 -15.25 -0.54 -7.06
N LEU A 186 -14.11 -0.68 -7.74
CA LEU A 186 -13.99 -1.26 -9.08
C LEU A 186 -13.08 -2.50 -9.04
N TRP A 187 -13.45 -3.52 -9.81
CA TRP A 187 -12.67 -4.74 -10.02
C TRP A 187 -12.87 -5.24 -11.45
N GLU A 188 -12.21 -4.58 -12.39
CA GLU A 188 -12.33 -4.83 -13.83
C GLU A 188 -11.01 -4.52 -14.56
N ASN A 189 -10.86 -5.05 -15.77
CA ASN A 189 -9.67 -4.79 -16.58
C ASN A 189 -9.60 -3.31 -16.97
N GLY A 190 -8.39 -2.74 -16.93
CA GLY A 190 -8.17 -1.34 -17.31
C GLY A 190 -8.73 -0.32 -16.31
N MET A 191 -9.07 -0.74 -15.08
CA MET A 191 -9.48 0.19 -14.03
C MET A 191 -8.36 1.17 -13.63
N ASP A 192 -7.11 0.80 -13.90
CA ASP A 192 -5.94 1.69 -13.96
C ASP A 192 -4.96 1.15 -15.02
N ALA A 193 -3.94 1.93 -15.36
CA ALA A 193 -2.92 1.58 -16.33
C ALA A 193 -2.21 0.26 -15.95
N GLY A 194 -2.29 -0.73 -16.84
CA GLY A 194 -1.67 -2.04 -16.65
C GLY A 194 -2.43 -3.00 -15.72
N VAL A 195 -3.60 -2.60 -15.20
CA VAL A 195 -4.40 -3.44 -14.30
C VAL A 195 -5.24 -4.47 -15.08
N LYS A 196 -5.15 -5.73 -14.65
CA LYS A 196 -5.88 -6.88 -15.15
C LYS A 196 -6.34 -7.77 -13.99
N VAL A 197 -7.65 -7.98 -13.90
CA VAL A 197 -8.28 -8.80 -12.85
C VAL A 197 -8.60 -10.20 -13.35
N PRO A 198 -8.56 -11.24 -12.49
CA PRO A 198 -8.93 -12.59 -12.87
C PRO A 198 -10.44 -12.71 -13.06
N THR A 199 -10.86 -13.61 -13.94
CA THR A 199 -12.24 -14.07 -14.05
C THR A 199 -12.65 -14.91 -12.84
N ALA A 200 -13.96 -15.05 -12.60
CA ALA A 200 -14.48 -15.95 -11.57
C ALA A 200 -14.02 -17.42 -11.79
N ALA A 201 -13.87 -17.85 -13.05
CA ALA A 201 -13.39 -19.18 -13.40
C ALA A 201 -11.92 -19.38 -13.02
N GLU A 202 -11.06 -18.36 -13.22
CA GLU A 202 -9.65 -18.41 -12.81
C GLU A 202 -9.51 -18.43 -11.29
N ILE A 203 -10.32 -17.67 -10.55
CA ILE A 203 -10.37 -17.76 -9.08
C ILE A 203 -10.77 -19.17 -8.65
N CYS A 204 -11.79 -19.76 -9.29
CA CYS A 204 -12.20 -21.11 -8.97
C CYS A 204 -11.16 -22.17 -9.32
N ALA A 205 -10.42 -22.00 -10.43
CA ALA A 205 -9.31 -22.87 -10.79
C ALA A 205 -8.18 -22.78 -9.75
N ALA A 206 -7.80 -21.58 -9.30
CA ALA A 206 -6.81 -21.40 -8.24
C ALA A 206 -7.27 -22.06 -6.92
N LYS A 207 -8.55 -21.93 -6.58
CA LYS A 207 -9.13 -22.57 -5.39
C LYS A 207 -9.13 -24.09 -5.47
N ALA A 208 -9.41 -24.66 -6.64
CA ALA A 208 -9.30 -26.09 -6.91
C ALA A 208 -7.85 -26.59 -6.82
N GLN A 209 -6.86 -25.75 -7.12
CA GLN A 209 -5.43 -26.01 -6.88
C GLN A 209 -5.00 -25.82 -5.42
N GLY A 210 -5.94 -25.52 -4.51
CA GLY A 210 -5.70 -25.44 -3.06
C GLY A 210 -5.60 -24.02 -2.51
N ALA A 211 -5.56 -22.99 -3.35
CA ALA A 211 -5.47 -21.60 -2.89
C ALA A 211 -6.72 -21.15 -2.12
N THR A 212 -6.53 -20.30 -1.12
CA THR A 212 -7.61 -19.50 -0.49
C THR A 212 -7.41 -18.06 -0.94
N ILE A 213 -8.43 -17.42 -1.51
CA ILE A 213 -8.26 -16.13 -2.19
C ILE A 213 -9.08 -15.05 -1.50
N LEU A 214 -8.42 -14.02 -0.99
CA LEU A 214 -9.05 -12.86 -0.37
C LEU A 214 -8.85 -11.65 -1.27
N MET A 215 -9.82 -10.73 -1.28
CA MET A 215 -9.61 -9.41 -1.89
C MET A 215 -8.94 -8.52 -0.84
N SER A 216 -7.77 -7.97 -1.17
CA SER A 216 -7.11 -7.00 -0.30
C SER A 216 -7.67 -5.62 -0.56
N ILE A 217 -8.00 -4.88 0.50
CA ILE A 217 -8.57 -3.54 0.43
C ILE A 217 -7.55 -2.55 0.96
N GLY A 218 -7.11 -1.62 0.12
CA GLY A 218 -6.16 -0.56 0.49
C GLY A 218 -4.93 -0.58 -0.41
N GLY A 219 -3.74 -0.49 0.17
CA GLY A 219 -2.48 -0.29 -0.55
C GLY A 219 -2.07 1.18 -0.64
N ALA A 220 -0.79 1.44 -0.92
CA ALA A 220 -0.17 2.77 -0.81
C ALA A 220 -0.85 3.88 -1.63
N ALA A 221 -1.53 3.54 -2.72
CA ALA A 221 -2.20 4.49 -3.62
C ALA A 221 -3.72 4.53 -3.47
N ALA A 222 -4.33 3.62 -2.71
CA ALA A 222 -5.78 3.49 -2.59
C ALA A 222 -6.24 3.75 -1.15
N GLY A 223 -6.69 4.97 -0.90
CA GLY A 223 -7.28 5.39 0.37
C GLY A 223 -8.81 5.40 0.30
N ILE A 224 -9.46 5.03 1.41
CA ILE A 224 -10.89 5.25 1.60
C ILE A 224 -11.04 6.54 2.42
N ASP A 225 -11.95 7.43 2.03
CA ASP A 225 -12.34 8.52 2.91
C ASP A 225 -13.16 7.97 4.09
N LEU A 226 -12.45 7.69 5.20
CA LEU A 226 -13.03 7.19 6.43
C LEU A 226 -13.68 8.30 7.29
N SER A 227 -13.76 9.54 6.81
CA SER A 227 -14.48 10.61 7.53
C SER A 227 -16.00 10.56 7.33
N SER A 228 -16.49 9.83 6.31
CA SER A 228 -17.89 9.82 5.89
C SER A 228 -18.53 8.44 5.96
N SER A 229 -19.62 8.32 6.72
CA SER A 229 -20.42 7.09 6.76
C SER A 229 -21.13 6.81 5.43
N ALA A 230 -21.45 7.83 4.64
CA ALA A 230 -22.03 7.67 3.32
C ALA A 230 -21.03 7.04 2.32
N VAL A 231 -19.74 7.42 2.41
CA VAL A 231 -18.66 6.80 1.63
C VAL A 231 -18.50 5.34 2.07
N ALA A 232 -18.50 5.06 3.38
CA ALA A 232 -18.45 3.70 3.90
C ALA A 232 -19.64 2.83 3.41
N ASP A 233 -20.86 3.38 3.39
CA ASP A 233 -22.04 2.68 2.88
C ASP A 233 -21.96 2.40 1.37
N ARG A 234 -21.52 3.38 0.60
CA ARG A 234 -21.28 3.24 -0.84
C ARG A 234 -20.22 2.18 -1.13
N PHE A 235 -19.17 2.15 -0.31
CA PHE A 235 -18.14 1.11 -0.38
C PHE A 235 -18.74 -0.28 -0.18
N VAL A 236 -19.47 -0.50 0.91
CA VAL A 236 -20.12 -1.79 1.18
C VAL A 236 -21.07 -2.18 0.04
N ALA A 237 -21.89 -1.24 -0.44
CA ALA A 237 -22.84 -1.48 -1.51
C ALA A 237 -22.19 -1.89 -2.85
N THR A 238 -20.95 -1.47 -3.11
CA THR A 238 -20.25 -1.73 -4.37
C THR A 238 -19.27 -2.91 -4.29
N ILE A 239 -18.61 -3.13 -3.15
CA ILE A 239 -17.69 -4.26 -2.99
C ILE A 239 -18.40 -5.60 -2.82
N VAL A 240 -19.54 -5.65 -2.11
CA VAL A 240 -20.23 -6.92 -1.82
C VAL A 240 -20.66 -7.65 -3.09
N PRO A 241 -21.25 -7.00 -4.12
CA PRO A 241 -21.54 -7.65 -5.40
C PRO A 241 -20.30 -8.24 -6.06
N ILE A 242 -19.17 -7.52 -6.04
CA ILE A 242 -17.89 -7.99 -6.61
C ILE A 242 -17.41 -9.26 -5.88
N LEU A 243 -17.39 -9.24 -4.53
CA LEU A 243 -16.96 -10.39 -3.73
C LEU A 243 -17.77 -11.66 -4.05
N LYS A 244 -19.09 -11.50 -4.25
CA LYS A 244 -20.01 -12.58 -4.62
C LYS A 244 -19.78 -13.05 -6.06
N GLN A 245 -19.69 -12.13 -7.01
CA GLN A 245 -19.51 -12.44 -8.44
C GLN A 245 -18.22 -13.23 -8.70
N TYR A 246 -17.14 -12.90 -7.99
CA TYR A 246 -15.82 -13.48 -8.19
C TYR A 246 -15.49 -14.64 -7.25
N ASN A 247 -16.40 -15.02 -6.34
CA ASN A 247 -16.23 -16.14 -5.40
C ASN A 247 -15.03 -15.99 -4.46
N PHE A 248 -14.76 -14.78 -3.95
CA PHE A 248 -13.72 -14.55 -2.95
C PHE A 248 -14.02 -15.29 -1.65
N ASP A 249 -12.96 -15.73 -0.96
CA ASP A 249 -13.04 -16.46 0.32
C ASP A 249 -13.06 -15.52 1.54
N GLY A 250 -12.66 -14.27 1.36
CA GLY A 250 -12.59 -13.26 2.42
C GLY A 250 -12.14 -11.90 1.92
N ILE A 251 -11.93 -10.99 2.87
CA ILE A 251 -11.29 -9.68 2.68
C ILE A 251 -10.06 -9.55 3.58
N ASP A 252 -9.06 -8.84 3.09
CA ASP A 252 -7.90 -8.37 3.85
C ASP A 252 -7.95 -6.85 3.98
N ILE A 253 -7.76 -6.34 5.19
CA ILE A 253 -7.77 -4.89 5.47
C ILE A 253 -6.34 -4.38 5.52
N ASP A 254 -5.94 -3.65 4.49
CA ASP A 254 -4.60 -3.06 4.29
C ASP A 254 -4.72 -1.52 4.13
N ILE A 255 -5.47 -0.89 5.03
CA ILE A 255 -5.81 0.54 4.98
C ILE A 255 -5.00 1.30 6.03
N GLU A 256 -4.06 2.12 5.58
CA GLU A 256 -3.30 3.03 6.46
C GLU A 256 -3.77 4.48 6.29
N THR A 257 -3.99 4.89 5.04
CA THR A 257 -4.37 6.25 4.71
C THR A 257 -5.76 6.59 5.25
N GLY A 258 -5.82 7.65 6.07
CA GLY A 258 -7.07 8.18 6.61
C GLY A 258 -7.54 7.51 7.91
N LEU A 259 -6.85 6.47 8.39
CA LEU A 259 -7.14 5.89 9.70
C LEU A 259 -6.41 6.63 10.81
N SER A 260 -7.13 7.03 11.85
CA SER A 260 -6.58 7.75 12.99
C SER A 260 -7.36 7.42 14.26
N GLY A 261 -6.68 7.38 15.40
CA GLY A 261 -7.29 7.14 16.70
C GLY A 261 -7.80 8.42 17.35
N SER A 262 -8.77 8.27 18.27
CA SER A 262 -9.32 9.37 19.08
C SER A 262 -8.37 9.84 20.19
N GLY A 263 -7.29 9.10 20.46
CA GLY A 263 -6.46 9.23 21.66
C GLY A 263 -6.98 8.45 22.88
N SER A 264 -8.15 7.81 22.78
CA SER A 264 -8.68 6.88 23.80
C SER A 264 -8.93 5.49 23.20
N ILE A 265 -8.43 4.42 23.82
CA ILE A 265 -8.61 3.05 23.31
C ILE A 265 -10.04 2.53 23.45
N THR A 266 -10.81 3.12 24.37
CA THR A 266 -12.21 2.76 24.62
C THR A 266 -13.19 3.60 23.81
N THR A 267 -12.72 4.61 23.09
CA THR A 267 -13.57 5.51 22.29
C THR A 267 -13.09 5.52 20.85
N LEU A 268 -13.93 5.07 19.93
CA LEU A 268 -13.61 5.09 18.50
C LEU A 268 -13.58 6.52 17.96
N SER A 269 -12.60 6.83 17.11
CA SER A 269 -12.68 7.99 16.22
C SER A 269 -13.72 7.76 15.11
N THR A 270 -14.05 8.81 14.36
CA THR A 270 -14.87 8.69 13.14
C THR A 270 -14.27 7.71 12.13
N SER A 271 -12.95 7.75 11.90
CA SER A 271 -12.30 6.88 10.93
C SER A 271 -12.30 5.41 11.37
N GLN A 272 -12.05 5.15 12.66
CA GLN A 272 -12.16 3.80 13.23
C GLN A 272 -13.59 3.26 13.16
N ALA A 273 -14.58 4.10 13.47
CA ALA A 273 -16.00 3.73 13.39
C ALA A 273 -16.44 3.40 11.96
N ASN A 274 -16.00 4.18 10.97
CA ASN A 274 -16.33 3.92 9.56
C ASN A 274 -15.59 2.72 8.99
N LEU A 275 -14.35 2.43 9.40
CA LEU A 275 -13.68 1.19 9.02
C LEU A 275 -14.40 -0.03 9.62
N ILE A 276 -14.83 0.05 10.88
CA ILE A 276 -15.66 -0.99 11.49
C ILE A 276 -16.99 -1.14 10.75
N ARG A 277 -17.63 -0.04 10.33
CA ARG A 277 -18.87 -0.07 9.52
C ARG A 277 -18.67 -0.80 8.19
N ILE A 278 -17.56 -0.56 7.50
CA ILE A 278 -17.21 -1.27 6.26
C ILE A 278 -17.07 -2.77 6.51
N ILE A 279 -16.27 -3.15 7.51
CA ILE A 279 -16.02 -4.56 7.82
C ILE A 279 -17.33 -5.25 8.24
N ASP A 280 -18.09 -4.67 9.16
CA ASP A 280 -19.38 -5.23 9.61
C ASP A 280 -20.36 -5.37 8.43
N GLY A 281 -20.44 -4.36 7.55
CA GLY A 281 -21.31 -4.37 6.38
C GLY A 281 -20.97 -5.48 5.39
N VAL A 282 -19.68 -5.69 5.10
CA VAL A 282 -19.25 -6.81 4.26
C VAL A 282 -19.53 -8.15 4.95
N LEU A 283 -19.11 -8.31 6.21
CA LEU A 283 -19.25 -9.56 6.95
C LEU A 283 -20.70 -9.98 7.19
N ALA A 284 -21.64 -9.03 7.26
CA ALA A 284 -23.07 -9.28 7.37
C ALA A 284 -23.69 -9.76 6.05
N ALA A 285 -23.12 -9.37 4.91
CA ALA A 285 -23.63 -9.71 3.58
C ALA A 285 -23.00 -10.99 2.98
N MET A 286 -22.00 -11.55 3.66
CA MET A 286 -21.23 -12.73 3.25
C MET A 286 -21.48 -13.93 4.19
N PRO A 287 -21.22 -15.18 3.76
CA PRO A 287 -21.36 -16.37 4.60
C PRO A 287 -20.58 -16.28 5.92
N SER A 288 -21.02 -17.00 6.95
CA SER A 288 -20.38 -16.95 8.29
C SER A 288 -18.93 -17.42 8.31
N ASN A 289 -18.54 -18.26 7.33
CA ASN A 289 -17.17 -18.72 7.15
C ASN A 289 -16.31 -17.79 6.28
N PHE A 290 -16.82 -16.63 5.83
CA PHE A 290 -16.07 -15.66 5.04
C PHE A 290 -14.94 -15.03 5.87
N GLY A 291 -13.75 -14.92 5.26
CA GLY A 291 -12.53 -14.53 5.94
C GLY A 291 -12.37 -13.04 6.18
N LEU A 292 -11.73 -12.74 7.30
CA LEU A 292 -11.22 -11.42 7.65
C LEU A 292 -9.78 -11.54 8.12
N THR A 293 -8.88 -10.87 7.41
CA THR A 293 -7.48 -10.68 7.79
C THR A 293 -7.15 -9.18 7.80
N MET A 294 -6.05 -8.79 8.43
CA MET A 294 -5.66 -7.38 8.53
C MET A 294 -4.14 -7.25 8.44
N ALA A 295 -3.68 -6.34 7.59
CA ALA A 295 -2.27 -6.13 7.28
C ALA A 295 -1.74 -4.76 7.73
N PRO A 296 -2.02 -4.27 8.96
CA PRO A 296 -1.58 -2.95 9.35
C PRO A 296 -0.04 -2.87 9.43
N GLU A 297 0.52 -1.66 9.26
CA GLU A 297 1.89 -1.33 9.61
C GLU A 297 2.13 -1.35 11.13
N THR A 298 3.37 -1.51 11.57
CA THR A 298 3.71 -1.66 13.00
C THR A 298 3.27 -0.46 13.85
N ALA A 299 3.33 0.77 13.31
CA ALA A 299 2.92 1.98 14.01
C ALA A 299 1.45 1.92 14.47
N TYR A 300 0.58 1.35 13.64
CA TYR A 300 -0.86 1.28 13.87
C TYR A 300 -1.26 0.24 14.92
N VAL A 301 -0.34 -0.63 15.32
CA VAL A 301 -0.57 -1.71 16.30
C VAL A 301 0.42 -1.61 17.45
N THR A 302 1.62 -2.17 17.31
CA THR A 302 2.62 -2.26 18.39
C THR A 302 3.31 -0.94 18.66
N GLY A 303 3.34 -0.01 17.71
CA GLY A 303 3.72 1.38 17.95
C GLY A 303 2.87 2.07 19.03
N GLY A 304 1.67 1.55 19.29
CA GLY A 304 0.84 1.93 20.44
C GLY A 304 1.58 1.86 21.79
N SER A 305 2.57 0.97 21.92
CA SER A 305 3.39 0.85 23.15
C SER A 305 4.31 2.04 23.38
N VAL A 306 4.67 2.78 22.32
CA VAL A 306 5.49 3.99 22.37
C VAL A 306 4.60 5.19 22.69
N THR A 307 3.50 5.33 21.96
CA THR A 307 2.50 6.38 22.15
C THR A 307 1.16 5.93 21.60
N TYR A 308 0.06 6.44 22.14
CA TYR A 308 -1.29 6.12 21.67
C TYR A 308 -2.04 7.37 21.25
N GLY A 309 -2.38 7.47 19.97
CA GLY A 309 -3.05 8.62 19.37
C GLY A 309 -2.61 8.88 17.92
N SER A 310 -3.41 9.63 17.16
CA SER A 310 -3.22 9.73 15.70
C SER A 310 -3.13 8.32 15.08
N ILE A 311 -2.19 8.03 14.19
CA ILE A 311 -2.01 6.69 13.62
C ILE A 311 -1.57 5.65 14.66
N TRP A 312 -0.85 6.07 15.71
CA TRP A 312 -0.19 5.17 16.65
C TRP A 312 -1.19 4.37 17.49
N GLY A 313 -1.20 3.06 17.27
CA GLY A 313 -2.15 2.13 17.89
C GLY A 313 -3.59 2.22 17.34
N SER A 314 -3.84 2.95 16.25
CA SER A 314 -5.21 3.18 15.77
C SER A 314 -5.95 1.94 15.23
N TYR A 315 -5.26 0.85 14.90
CA TYR A 315 -5.90 -0.44 14.58
C TYR A 315 -6.32 -1.23 15.83
N LEU A 316 -5.78 -0.94 17.01
CA LEU A 316 -5.97 -1.72 18.23
C LEU A 316 -7.45 -1.97 18.60
N PRO A 317 -8.34 -0.96 18.67
CA PRO A 317 -9.75 -1.22 19.00
C PRO A 317 -10.48 -2.03 17.91
N ILE A 318 -10.06 -1.92 16.65
CA ILE A 318 -10.62 -2.66 15.52
C ILE A 318 -10.20 -4.12 15.62
N ILE A 319 -8.90 -4.38 15.78
CA ILE A 319 -8.33 -5.72 15.99
C ILE A 319 -9.00 -6.38 17.20
N LYS A 320 -9.13 -5.66 18.32
CA LYS A 320 -9.77 -6.17 19.53
C LYS A 320 -11.20 -6.64 19.26
N LYS A 321 -12.02 -5.82 18.60
CA LYS A 321 -13.42 -6.18 18.27
C LYS A 321 -13.50 -7.51 17.52
N TYR A 322 -12.68 -7.70 16.49
CA TYR A 322 -12.76 -8.90 15.65
C TYR A 322 -12.00 -10.11 16.20
N LEU A 323 -11.05 -9.90 17.10
CA LEU A 323 -10.49 -10.98 17.91
C LEU A 323 -11.51 -11.50 18.93
N ASP A 324 -12.14 -10.60 19.68
CA ASP A 324 -13.06 -10.94 20.77
C ASP A 324 -14.33 -11.65 20.25
N ASN A 325 -14.83 -11.25 19.07
CA ASN A 325 -15.99 -11.91 18.44
C ASN A 325 -15.62 -13.12 17.56
N GLY A 326 -14.34 -13.49 17.50
CA GLY A 326 -13.84 -14.64 16.76
C GLY A 326 -13.82 -14.51 15.23
N ARG A 327 -14.14 -13.35 14.65
CA ARG A 327 -14.19 -13.15 13.18
C ARG A 327 -12.81 -12.97 12.54
N LEU A 328 -11.82 -12.44 13.26
CA LEU A 328 -10.46 -12.28 12.73
C LEU A 328 -9.80 -13.66 12.57
N TRP A 329 -9.46 -14.02 11.33
CA TRP A 329 -8.72 -15.24 11.04
C TRP A 329 -7.30 -15.16 11.59
N TRP A 330 -6.59 -14.09 11.26
CA TRP A 330 -5.28 -13.74 11.79
C TRP A 330 -4.94 -12.27 11.49
N LEU A 331 -3.93 -11.75 12.19
CA LEU A 331 -3.24 -10.50 11.90
C LEU A 331 -1.98 -10.81 11.08
N ASN A 332 -1.87 -10.20 9.90
CA ASN A 332 -0.74 -10.27 8.97
C ASN A 332 0.00 -8.93 8.93
N MET A 333 0.32 -8.40 10.10
CA MET A 333 0.97 -7.11 10.30
C MET A 333 2.31 -7.02 9.55
N GLN A 334 2.59 -5.87 8.97
CA GLN A 334 3.76 -5.63 8.11
C GLN A 334 5.01 -5.40 8.96
N TYR A 335 5.93 -6.37 9.01
CA TYR A 335 7.18 -6.26 9.77
C TYR A 335 8.30 -5.63 8.91
N TYR A 336 7.95 -4.54 8.22
CA TYR A 336 8.81 -3.81 7.29
C TYR A 336 8.38 -2.35 7.19
N ASN A 337 9.16 -1.52 6.50
CA ASN A 337 8.96 -0.07 6.33
C ASN A 337 8.87 0.76 7.63
N GLY A 338 9.26 0.20 8.76
CA GLY A 338 9.22 0.85 10.07
C GLY A 338 9.96 0.05 11.13
N SER A 339 10.01 0.55 12.37
CA SER A 339 10.62 -0.19 13.47
C SER A 339 9.70 -1.29 13.98
N MET A 340 10.29 -2.29 14.64
CA MET A 340 9.57 -3.34 15.35
C MET A 340 9.49 -2.96 16.83
N TYR A 341 8.30 -3.05 17.43
CA TYR A 341 8.09 -2.56 18.79
C TYR A 341 7.84 -3.69 19.79
N GLY A 342 8.44 -3.56 20.97
CA GLY A 342 8.11 -4.37 22.14
C GLY A 342 6.87 -3.86 22.88
N CYS A 343 6.52 -4.52 23.99
CA CYS A 343 5.34 -4.14 24.79
C CYS A 343 5.60 -2.96 25.74
N SER A 344 6.85 -2.57 25.94
CA SER A 344 7.28 -1.54 26.89
C SER A 344 7.75 -0.24 26.22
N GLY A 345 7.39 -0.02 24.96
CA GLY A 345 7.86 1.13 24.17
C GLY A 345 9.26 0.98 23.59
N ASP A 346 9.87 -0.21 23.70
CA ASP A 346 11.15 -0.53 23.06
C ASP A 346 11.02 -0.59 21.54
N SER A 347 12.08 -0.22 20.83
CA SER A 347 12.15 -0.22 19.37
C SER A 347 13.36 -1.03 18.87
N TYR A 348 13.15 -1.81 17.81
CA TYR A 348 14.15 -2.66 17.17
C TYR A 348 14.11 -2.45 15.66
N GLY A 349 15.26 -2.63 14.99
CA GLY A 349 15.34 -2.49 13.54
C GLY A 349 14.50 -3.54 12.79
N ALA A 350 13.85 -3.11 11.71
CA ALA A 350 13.26 -4.01 10.71
C ALA A 350 14.32 -4.96 10.13
N GLY A 351 13.89 -6.11 9.63
CA GLY A 351 14.80 -7.08 9.01
C GLY A 351 15.75 -7.79 9.97
N THR A 352 15.50 -7.71 11.29
CA THR A 352 16.29 -8.40 12.32
C THR A 352 15.49 -9.53 12.97
N VAL A 353 16.17 -10.63 13.31
CA VAL A 353 15.57 -11.74 14.08
C VAL A 353 15.08 -11.24 15.45
N GLN A 354 15.83 -10.34 16.08
CA GLN A 354 15.45 -9.77 17.38
C GLN A 354 14.14 -8.98 17.30
N GLY A 355 14.03 -8.04 16.36
CA GLY A 355 12.82 -7.24 16.19
C GLY A 355 11.60 -8.10 15.86
N PHE A 356 11.77 -9.08 14.97
CA PHE A 356 10.72 -10.07 14.67
C PHE A 356 10.26 -10.83 15.92
N THR A 357 11.21 -11.32 16.70
CA THR A 357 10.96 -12.13 17.91
C THR A 357 10.21 -11.31 18.95
N VAL A 358 10.73 -10.14 19.31
CA VAL A 358 10.18 -9.31 20.39
C VAL A 358 8.78 -8.82 20.04
N GLN A 359 8.56 -8.37 18.81
CA GLN A 359 7.25 -7.89 18.39
C GLN A 359 6.19 -9.00 18.42
N THR A 360 6.52 -10.18 17.89
CA THR A 360 5.62 -11.34 17.87
C THR A 360 5.32 -11.84 19.30
N GLN A 361 6.33 -11.89 20.16
CA GLN A 361 6.17 -12.23 21.58
C GLN A 361 5.32 -11.21 22.33
N CYS A 362 5.47 -9.92 22.02
CA CYS A 362 4.63 -8.86 22.59
C CYS A 362 3.15 -9.06 22.23
N LEU A 363 2.84 -9.25 20.94
CA LEU A 363 1.48 -9.52 20.49
C LEU A 363 0.87 -10.75 21.18
N ASN A 364 1.65 -11.82 21.38
CA ASN A 364 1.18 -13.03 22.07
C ASN A 364 1.04 -12.87 23.59
N SER A 365 1.91 -12.09 24.23
CA SER A 365 1.86 -11.86 25.68
C SER A 365 0.73 -10.90 26.03
N GLY A 366 0.49 -9.92 25.17
CA GLY A 366 -0.57 -8.92 25.27
C GLY A 366 -0.01 -7.51 25.34
N LEU A 367 -0.45 -6.64 24.44
CA LEU A 367 -0.15 -5.21 24.48
C LEU A 367 -1.20 -4.50 25.33
N THR A 368 -0.78 -3.78 26.37
CA THR A 368 -1.68 -3.05 27.27
C THR A 368 -1.57 -1.56 27.08
N ILE A 369 -2.66 -0.93 26.63
CA ILE A 369 -2.75 0.51 26.40
C ILE A 369 -3.93 1.06 27.19
N GLN A 370 -3.71 2.09 28.00
CA GLN A 370 -4.77 2.74 28.80
C GLN A 370 -5.65 1.75 29.58
N GLY A 371 -5.03 0.70 30.15
CA GLY A 371 -5.71 -0.36 30.91
C GLY A 371 -6.42 -1.44 30.07
N THR A 372 -6.44 -1.31 28.74
CA THR A 372 -6.98 -2.34 27.84
C THR A 372 -5.87 -3.21 27.29
N THR A 373 -5.92 -4.52 27.57
CA THR A 373 -4.99 -5.51 27.03
C THR A 373 -5.55 -6.17 25.78
N ILE A 374 -4.74 -6.23 24.72
CA ILE A 374 -5.04 -6.91 23.47
C ILE A 374 -4.00 -8.00 23.26
N LYS A 375 -4.47 -9.25 23.21
CA LYS A 375 -3.64 -10.43 23.02
C LYS A 375 -3.98 -11.09 21.69
N ILE A 376 -2.96 -11.27 20.86
CA ILE A 376 -3.05 -11.95 19.57
C ILE A 376 -2.28 -13.26 19.70
N PRO A 377 -2.95 -14.40 19.93
CA PRO A 377 -2.27 -15.68 20.05
C PRO A 377 -1.44 -16.02 18.82
N TYR A 378 -0.36 -16.79 18.97
CA TYR A 378 0.51 -17.18 17.85
C TYR A 378 -0.25 -17.81 16.67
N ASP A 379 -1.27 -18.63 16.91
CA ASP A 379 -2.09 -19.23 15.84
C ASP A 379 -2.96 -18.23 15.06
N LYS A 380 -2.96 -16.96 15.46
CA LYS A 380 -3.57 -15.81 14.79
C LYS A 380 -2.54 -14.77 14.33
N GLN A 381 -1.25 -15.10 14.30
CA GLN A 381 -0.19 -14.22 13.81
C GLN A 381 0.42 -14.77 12.52
N VAL A 382 0.43 -13.95 11.46
CA VAL A 382 1.05 -14.24 10.16
C VAL A 382 1.99 -13.07 9.77
N PRO A 383 3.11 -12.85 10.49
CA PRO A 383 3.96 -11.69 10.26
C PRO A 383 4.35 -11.50 8.79
N GLY A 384 4.23 -10.27 8.30
CA GLY A 384 4.54 -9.88 6.92
C GLY A 384 6.01 -9.52 6.73
N LEU A 385 6.66 -10.08 5.72
CA LEU A 385 8.06 -9.79 5.38
C LEU A 385 8.20 -9.46 3.90
N PRO A 386 9.12 -8.55 3.50
CA PRO A 386 9.40 -8.31 2.09
C PRO A 386 9.98 -9.57 1.45
N ALA A 387 9.46 -9.97 0.28
CA ALA A 387 9.90 -11.17 -0.43
C ALA A 387 11.38 -11.07 -0.84
N GLN A 388 11.81 -9.87 -1.21
CA GLN A 388 13.20 -9.57 -1.53
C GLN A 388 13.56 -8.10 -1.24
N SER A 389 14.84 -7.76 -1.39
CA SER A 389 15.30 -6.37 -1.38
C SER A 389 14.57 -5.54 -2.44
N GLY A 390 14.08 -4.36 -2.07
CA GLY A 390 13.29 -3.47 -2.92
C GLY A 390 11.77 -3.62 -2.75
N ALA A 391 11.29 -4.75 -2.23
CA ALA A 391 9.87 -4.94 -1.92
C ALA A 391 9.41 -4.21 -0.63
N GLY A 392 10.36 -3.61 0.10
CA GLY A 392 10.15 -2.86 1.34
C GLY A 392 11.45 -2.78 2.16
N GLY A 393 11.55 -1.80 3.05
CA GLY A 393 12.65 -1.69 4.01
C GLY A 393 12.53 -2.76 5.10
N GLY A 394 13.59 -3.53 5.35
CA GLY A 394 13.55 -4.63 6.33
C GLY A 394 13.49 -6.04 5.72
N TYR A 395 13.94 -6.20 4.48
CA TYR A 395 14.17 -7.52 3.88
C TYR A 395 15.07 -8.40 4.76
N MET A 396 14.71 -9.69 4.86
CA MET A 396 15.47 -10.73 5.54
C MET A 396 15.88 -11.80 4.53
N THR A 397 17.14 -12.22 4.54
CA THR A 397 17.57 -13.38 3.74
C THR A 397 16.81 -14.65 4.17
N PRO A 398 16.69 -15.67 3.31
CA PRO A 398 16.06 -16.95 3.69
C PRO A 398 16.58 -17.54 5.00
N SER A 399 17.89 -17.45 5.25
CA SER A 399 18.50 -17.90 6.51
C SER A 399 18.02 -17.11 7.73
N LEU A 400 17.84 -15.79 7.61
CA LEU A 400 17.29 -14.95 8.67
C LEU A 400 15.80 -15.20 8.86
N VAL A 401 15.03 -15.41 7.79
CA VAL A 401 13.60 -15.81 7.86
C VAL A 401 13.46 -17.11 8.65
N THR A 402 14.32 -18.10 8.38
CA THR A 402 14.33 -19.38 9.12
C THR A 402 14.66 -19.19 10.60
N GLN A 403 15.64 -18.35 10.93
CA GLN A 403 15.97 -18.03 12.34
C GLN A 403 14.80 -17.33 13.04
N ALA A 404 14.16 -16.38 12.37
CA ALA A 404 13.01 -15.65 12.88
C ALA A 404 11.78 -16.56 13.09
N TRP A 405 11.48 -17.46 12.15
CA TRP A 405 10.44 -18.46 12.31
C TRP A 405 10.67 -19.36 13.53
N ASN A 406 11.91 -19.83 13.72
CA ASN A 406 12.27 -20.73 14.81
C ASN A 406 12.26 -20.05 16.19
N SER A 407 12.37 -18.72 16.28
CA SER A 407 12.36 -18.00 17.56
C SER A 407 10.97 -17.86 18.19
N VAL A 408 9.91 -18.09 17.41
CA VAL A 408 8.51 -17.96 17.83
C VAL A 408 7.67 -19.17 17.40
N PRO A 409 7.96 -20.35 17.98
CA PRO A 409 7.28 -21.58 17.59
C PRO A 409 5.77 -21.45 17.81
N GLY A 410 5.00 -21.82 16.78
CA GLY A 410 3.54 -21.85 16.85
C GLY A 410 2.83 -20.79 15.99
N ILE A 411 3.54 -19.78 15.46
CA ILE A 411 2.90 -18.76 14.60
C ILE A 411 2.16 -19.36 13.41
N LYS A 412 1.02 -18.79 13.03
CA LYS A 412 0.10 -19.35 12.01
C LYS A 412 0.76 -19.50 10.64
N GLY A 413 1.66 -18.60 10.30
CA GLY A 413 2.30 -18.57 9.00
C GLY A 413 3.17 -17.34 8.81
N LEU A 414 3.52 -17.07 7.57
CA LEU A 414 4.17 -15.83 7.15
C LEU A 414 3.38 -15.22 5.99
N MET A 415 3.40 -13.89 5.92
CA MET A 415 2.88 -13.12 4.80
C MET A 415 4.07 -12.52 4.04
N THR A 416 3.92 -12.30 2.73
CA THR A 416 4.89 -11.50 1.99
C THR A 416 4.26 -10.55 0.99
N TRP A 417 4.83 -9.36 0.94
CA TRP A 417 4.79 -8.49 -0.23
C TRP A 417 6.03 -8.80 -1.09
N SER A 418 5.90 -9.44 -2.25
CA SER A 418 4.69 -10.01 -2.87
C SER A 418 5.05 -11.33 -3.59
N ILE A 419 4.06 -12.06 -4.09
CA ILE A 419 4.26 -13.25 -4.93
C ILE A 419 5.07 -12.89 -6.18
N ASN A 420 4.75 -11.75 -6.79
CA ASN A 420 5.40 -11.29 -8.02
C ASN A 420 6.87 -10.90 -7.73
N TRP A 421 7.12 -10.20 -6.61
CA TRP A 421 8.47 -9.89 -6.14
C TRP A 421 9.28 -11.17 -5.86
N ASP A 422 8.71 -12.18 -5.21
CA ASP A 422 9.39 -13.43 -4.93
C ASP A 422 9.71 -14.21 -6.21
N GLY A 423 8.74 -14.35 -7.11
CA GLY A 423 8.92 -15.09 -8.36
C GLY A 423 9.93 -14.43 -9.31
N SER A 424 10.13 -13.11 -9.20
CA SER A 424 11.23 -12.44 -9.92
C SER A 424 12.63 -12.78 -9.40
N LYS A 425 12.71 -13.34 -8.20
CA LYS A 425 13.94 -13.81 -7.57
C LYS A 425 13.94 -15.32 -7.38
N SER A 426 13.39 -16.04 -8.35
CA SER A 426 13.37 -17.51 -8.35
C SER A 426 12.71 -18.13 -7.12
N TRP A 427 11.70 -17.47 -6.56
CA TRP A 427 10.83 -18.02 -5.51
C TRP A 427 11.56 -18.35 -4.20
N THR A 428 12.67 -17.68 -3.92
CA THR A 428 13.53 -17.96 -2.76
C THR A 428 12.82 -17.81 -1.41
N PHE A 429 11.87 -16.88 -1.29
CA PHE A 429 11.09 -16.72 -0.07
C PHE A 429 10.09 -17.87 0.07
N GLY A 430 9.29 -18.13 -0.98
CA GLY A 430 8.28 -19.16 -0.99
C GLY A 430 8.84 -20.55 -0.72
N ASP A 431 9.91 -20.94 -1.40
CA ASP A 431 10.56 -22.24 -1.21
C ASP A 431 11.14 -22.40 0.20
N ASN A 432 11.75 -21.35 0.75
CA ASN A 432 12.26 -21.37 2.11
C ASN A 432 11.13 -21.53 3.14
N VAL A 433 10.05 -20.74 3.01
CA VAL A 433 8.92 -20.79 3.94
C VAL A 433 8.16 -22.11 3.83
N LYS A 434 8.02 -22.65 2.62
CA LYS A 434 7.45 -23.98 2.39
C LYS A 434 8.24 -25.05 3.14
N ALA A 435 9.58 -25.02 3.02
CA ALA A 435 10.47 -25.97 3.68
C ALA A 435 10.38 -25.90 5.21
N ILE A 436 10.47 -24.71 5.82
CA ILE A 436 10.42 -24.55 7.29
C ILE A 436 9.02 -24.85 7.88
N GLN A 437 7.97 -24.80 7.05
CA GLN A 437 6.63 -25.22 7.45
C GLN A 437 6.37 -26.71 7.24
N GLY A 438 7.28 -27.44 6.58
CA GLY A 438 7.14 -28.86 6.28
C GLY A 438 6.01 -29.18 5.30
N ARG A 439 5.79 -28.33 4.28
CA ARG A 439 4.70 -28.45 3.30
C ARG A 439 5.15 -28.79 1.88
#